data_AF-B7VD91-F1
#
_entry.id   AF-B7VD91-F1
#
_cell.length_a   1.000
_cell.length_b   1.000
_cell.length_c   1.000
_cell.angle_alpha   90.00
_cell.angle_beta   90.00
_cell.angle_gamma   90.00
#
_symmetry.space_group_name_H-M   'P 1'
#
loop_
_entity.id
_entity.type
_entity.pdbx_description
1 polymer ?
#
loop_
_entity_poly.entity_id
_entity_poly.type
_entity_poly.pdbx_seq_one_letter_code
_entity_poly.pdbx_strand_id
1 'polypeptide(L)'
;MMTSLIEKLIESPGEETTRRLYEDEKEIFWVDWREDDSYIAEYCEYIINTGKLFSYWEGDKLFVKYGDNLDEVQLTHTESDRHITLLAINKILKPEFEVRLVWDADGGDTGAFAILPSEKWQEYELKYGFDAVSKAFLKLTSDLNTFTDPLHKHRPGQKSKKAWWQFWR
;
A
#
# COMPACT_ATOMS: atom_id res chain seq x y z
N MET A 1 23.21 12.66 -3.32
CA MET A 1 22.02 11.91 -3.77
C MET A 1 20.83 12.47 -3.01
N MET A 2 19.70 12.73 -3.66
CA MET A 2 18.49 13.17 -2.93
C MET A 2 17.98 11.99 -2.09
N THR A 3 17.79 12.21 -0.80
CA THR A 3 17.21 11.23 0.13
C THR A 3 15.75 10.94 -0.26
N SER A 4 15.39 9.66 -0.35
CA SER A 4 14.04 9.17 -0.65
C SER A 4 13.01 9.79 0.29
N LEU A 5 11.83 10.15 -0.24
CA LEU A 5 10.73 10.68 0.56
C LEU A 5 10.12 9.61 1.47
N ILE A 6 10.13 8.34 1.04
CA ILE A 6 9.78 7.20 1.90
C ILE A 6 10.68 7.14 3.13
N GLU A 7 12.01 7.22 2.95
CA GLU A 7 12.95 7.18 4.07
C GLU A 7 12.73 8.37 5.03
N LYS A 8 12.51 9.57 4.49
CA LYS A 8 12.21 10.76 5.30
C LYS A 8 10.90 10.64 6.08
N LEU A 9 9.89 9.98 5.51
CA LEU A 9 8.62 9.75 6.19
C LEU A 9 8.81 8.83 7.40
N ILE A 10 9.72 7.85 7.31
CA ILE A 10 10.08 6.95 8.42
C ILE A 10 10.86 7.70 9.50
N GLU A 11 11.87 8.48 9.09
CA GLU A 11 12.75 9.20 10.02
C GLU A 11 12.05 10.36 10.75
N SER A 12 11.23 11.10 10.02
CA SER A 12 10.57 12.32 10.49
C SER A 12 9.16 12.42 9.90
N PRO A 13 8.20 11.62 10.39
CA PRO A 13 6.82 11.69 9.92
C PRO A 13 6.23 13.06 10.24
N GLY A 14 5.55 13.66 9.26
CA GLY A 14 4.94 14.96 9.40
C GLY A 14 4.22 15.38 8.12
N GLU A 15 3.25 16.28 8.27
CA GLU A 15 2.33 16.71 7.22
C GLU A 15 3.04 17.15 5.94
N GLU A 16 4.13 17.92 6.07
CA GLU A 16 4.90 18.38 4.91
C GLU A 16 5.65 17.25 4.19
N THR A 17 6.22 16.29 4.93
CA THR A 17 6.89 15.12 4.34
C THR A 17 5.87 14.23 3.62
N THR A 18 4.71 14.02 4.25
CA THR A 18 3.59 13.26 3.69
C THR A 18 3.07 13.91 2.41
N ARG A 19 2.77 15.22 2.44
CA ARG A 19 2.31 15.98 1.28
C ARG A 19 3.29 15.88 0.11
N ARG A 20 4.59 16.00 0.39
CA ARG A 20 5.63 15.87 -0.65
C ARG A 20 5.69 14.47 -1.23
N LEU A 21 5.54 13.43 -0.41
CA LEU A 21 5.48 12.06 -0.90
C LEU A 21 4.25 11.85 -1.79
N TYR A 22 3.13 12.48 -1.47
CA TYR A 22 1.89 12.41 -2.26
C TYR A 22 1.98 13.03 -3.65
N GLU A 23 2.89 13.98 -3.80
CA GLU A 23 3.21 14.61 -5.08
C GLU A 23 4.30 13.84 -5.86
N ASP A 24 4.86 12.76 -5.29
CA ASP A 24 5.93 11.98 -5.91
C ASP A 24 5.42 10.69 -6.58
N GLU A 25 5.10 10.82 -7.86
CA GLU A 25 4.64 9.73 -8.73
C GLU A 25 5.72 8.66 -9.00
N LYS A 26 6.95 8.79 -8.47
CA LYS A 26 8.03 7.81 -8.66
C LYS A 26 8.26 6.92 -7.46
N GLU A 27 7.86 7.36 -6.26
CA GLU A 27 8.03 6.58 -5.03
C GLU A 27 6.74 5.90 -4.57
N ILE A 28 5.57 6.43 -4.96
CA ILE A 28 4.26 5.86 -4.63
C ILE A 28 3.33 5.83 -5.84
N PHE A 29 2.27 5.02 -5.72
CA PHE A 29 1.14 5.00 -6.65
C PHE A 29 -0.17 5.10 -5.88
N TRP A 30 -1.22 5.50 -6.60
CA TRP A 30 -2.56 5.70 -6.06
C TRP A 30 -3.52 4.66 -6.62
N VAL A 31 -4.43 4.18 -5.78
CA VAL A 31 -5.53 3.29 -6.19
C VAL A 31 -6.82 3.84 -5.62
N ASP A 32 -7.75 4.22 -6.50
CA ASP A 32 -9.11 4.60 -6.14
C ASP A 32 -9.94 3.35 -5.81
N TRP A 33 -10.92 3.46 -4.91
CA TRP A 33 -11.81 2.33 -4.59
C TRP A 33 -12.66 1.85 -5.79
N ARG A 34 -12.90 2.73 -6.77
CA ARG A 34 -13.55 2.45 -8.07
C ARG A 34 -12.57 2.15 -9.19
N GLU A 35 -11.28 2.03 -8.88
CA GLU A 35 -10.27 1.70 -9.88
C GLU A 35 -10.61 0.37 -10.57
N ASP A 36 -10.27 0.25 -11.86
CA ASP A 36 -10.32 -1.06 -12.51
C ASP A 36 -9.12 -1.89 -12.02
N ASP A 37 -9.41 -3.05 -11.44
CA ASP A 37 -8.40 -3.97 -10.91
C ASP A 37 -7.28 -4.28 -11.93
N SER A 38 -7.57 -4.22 -13.24
CA SER A 38 -6.58 -4.49 -14.28
C SER A 38 -5.52 -3.39 -14.49
N TYR A 39 -5.70 -2.18 -13.96
CA TYR A 39 -4.68 -1.12 -14.02
C TYR A 39 -3.70 -1.15 -12.84
N ILE A 40 -4.04 -1.81 -11.74
CA ILE A 40 -3.22 -1.78 -10.51
C ILE A 40 -1.82 -2.34 -10.74
N ALA A 41 -1.68 -3.36 -11.58
CA ALA A 41 -0.37 -3.93 -11.93
C ALA A 41 0.48 -2.94 -12.76
N GLU A 42 -0.14 -2.14 -13.63
CA GLU A 42 0.54 -1.11 -14.41
C GLU A 42 1.11 -0.01 -13.51
N TYR A 43 0.35 0.42 -12.49
CA TYR A 43 0.82 1.40 -11.53
C TYR A 43 2.02 0.90 -10.72
N CYS A 44 1.98 -0.37 -10.29
CA CYS A 44 3.12 -1.00 -9.63
C CYS A 44 4.33 -1.07 -10.57
N GLU A 45 4.12 -1.52 -11.81
CA GLU A 45 5.16 -1.68 -12.82
C GLU A 45 5.79 -0.34 -13.21
N TYR A 46 5.03 0.75 -13.25
CA TYR A 46 5.57 2.09 -13.50
C TYR A 46 6.66 2.49 -12.48
N ILE A 47 6.52 2.08 -11.22
CA ILE A 47 7.51 2.36 -10.17
C ILE A 47 8.69 1.41 -10.23
N ILE A 48 8.45 0.09 -10.32
CA ILE A 48 9.55 -0.90 -10.29
C ILE A 48 10.28 -1.05 -11.62
N ASN A 49 9.63 -0.67 -12.72
CA ASN A 49 10.15 -0.60 -14.09
C ASN A 49 10.99 -1.82 -14.49
N THR A 50 10.41 -3.00 -14.31
CA THR A 50 11.03 -4.30 -14.59
C THR A 50 10.74 -4.81 -16.01
N GLY A 51 9.70 -4.29 -16.65
CA GLY A 51 9.09 -4.79 -17.89
C GLY A 51 8.40 -6.14 -17.74
N LYS A 52 8.11 -6.60 -16.52
CA LYS A 52 7.70 -7.98 -16.24
C LYS A 52 6.37 -8.11 -15.50
N LEU A 53 5.88 -7.06 -14.84
CA LEU A 53 4.60 -7.08 -14.14
C LEU A 53 3.49 -6.54 -15.06
N PHE A 54 2.42 -7.30 -15.24
CA PHE A 54 1.21 -6.84 -15.91
C PHE A 54 0.00 -7.68 -15.52
N SER A 55 -1.20 -7.17 -15.80
CA SER A 55 -2.46 -7.90 -15.64
C SER A 55 -3.29 -7.88 -16.91
N TYR A 56 -4.16 -8.87 -17.05
CA TYR A 56 -5.08 -8.97 -18.18
C TYR A 56 -6.33 -9.78 -17.81
N TRP A 57 -7.42 -9.48 -18.50
CA TRP A 57 -8.66 -10.22 -18.42
C TRP A 57 -8.67 -11.39 -19.42
N GLU A 58 -9.09 -12.55 -18.95
CA GLU A 58 -9.49 -13.68 -19.80
C GLU A 58 -10.93 -14.08 -19.43
N GLY A 59 -11.89 -13.61 -20.24
CA GLY A 59 -13.31 -13.70 -19.88
C GLY A 59 -13.63 -12.80 -18.68
N ASP A 60 -14.19 -13.39 -17.63
CA ASP A 60 -14.55 -12.75 -16.36
C ASP A 60 -13.45 -12.86 -15.29
N LYS A 61 -12.30 -13.45 -15.64
CA LYS A 61 -11.18 -13.69 -14.73
C LYS A 61 -10.06 -12.71 -14.97
N LEU A 62 -9.54 -12.12 -13.90
CA LEU A 62 -8.36 -11.28 -13.93
C LEU A 62 -7.13 -12.12 -13.58
N PHE A 63 -6.08 -11.99 -14.38
CA PHE A 63 -4.78 -12.60 -14.13
C PHE A 63 -3.72 -11.53 -13.88
N VAL A 64 -2.80 -11.80 -12.96
CA VAL A 64 -1.58 -11.01 -12.74
C VAL A 64 -0.39 -11.88 -13.07
N LYS A 65 0.56 -11.33 -13.83
CA LYS A 65 1.79 -12.00 -14.25
C LYS A 65 3.02 -11.21 -13.80
N TYR A 66 4.02 -11.93 -13.30
CA TYR A 66 5.35 -11.38 -13.03
C TYR A 66 6.44 -12.37 -13.48
N GLY A 67 7.18 -12.02 -14.53
CA GLY A 67 8.14 -12.92 -15.14
C GLY A 67 7.45 -14.17 -15.70
N ASP A 68 7.81 -15.35 -15.19
CA ASP A 68 7.17 -16.63 -15.57
C ASP A 68 6.01 -17.03 -14.65
N ASN A 69 5.79 -16.30 -13.55
CA ASN A 69 4.72 -16.57 -12.60
C ASN A 69 3.41 -15.96 -13.09
N LEU A 70 2.30 -16.70 -12.95
CA LEU A 70 0.95 -16.27 -13.27
C LEU A 70 0.03 -16.65 -12.10
N ASP A 71 -0.84 -15.73 -11.67
CA ASP A 71 -1.83 -15.98 -10.62
C ASP A 71 -3.20 -15.43 -11.06
N GLU A 72 -4.27 -16.19 -10.77
CA GLU A 72 -5.66 -15.73 -10.97
C GLU A 72 -6.10 -14.94 -9.74
N VAL A 73 -6.51 -13.69 -9.95
CA VAL A 73 -7.05 -12.87 -8.86
C VAL A 73 -8.44 -13.38 -8.50
N GLN A 74 -8.62 -13.77 -7.24
CA GLN A 74 -9.87 -14.33 -6.72
C GLN A 74 -10.88 -13.20 -6.43
N LEU A 75 -11.32 -12.51 -7.48
CA LEU A 75 -12.28 -11.41 -7.38
C LEU A 75 -13.61 -11.89 -6.79
N THR A 76 -14.20 -11.05 -5.94
CA THR A 76 -15.52 -11.24 -5.34
C THR A 76 -16.60 -10.38 -6.00
N HIS A 77 -16.20 -9.47 -6.91
CA HIS A 77 -17.05 -8.48 -7.55
C HIS A 77 -17.70 -7.52 -6.54
N THR A 78 -16.92 -7.10 -5.55
CA THR A 78 -17.33 -6.18 -4.48
C THR A 78 -16.29 -5.08 -4.30
N GLU A 79 -16.59 -4.09 -3.45
CA GLU A 79 -15.66 -3.01 -3.06
C GLU A 79 -14.31 -3.52 -2.51
N SER A 80 -14.22 -4.79 -2.12
CA SER A 80 -12.99 -5.41 -1.63
C SER A 80 -11.95 -5.72 -2.69
N ASP A 81 -12.30 -5.83 -3.99
CA ASP A 81 -11.37 -6.51 -4.90
C ASP A 81 -10.09 -5.75 -5.19
N ARG A 82 -10.05 -4.41 -5.10
CA ARG A 82 -8.80 -3.64 -5.22
C ARG A 82 -7.75 -4.12 -4.22
N HIS A 83 -8.19 -4.40 -2.99
CA HIS A 83 -7.33 -4.99 -1.97
C HIS A 83 -6.93 -6.43 -2.29
N ILE A 84 -7.84 -7.23 -2.83
CA ILE A 84 -7.56 -8.61 -3.26
C ILE A 84 -6.51 -8.62 -4.39
N THR A 85 -6.64 -7.72 -5.36
CA THR A 85 -5.70 -7.53 -6.46
C THR A 85 -4.34 -7.08 -5.95
N LEU A 86 -4.29 -6.12 -5.02
CA LEU A 86 -3.05 -5.71 -4.35
C LEU A 86 -2.39 -6.87 -3.59
N LEU A 87 -3.18 -7.74 -2.92
CA LEU A 87 -2.65 -8.94 -2.27
C LEU A 87 -2.07 -9.95 -3.27
N ALA A 88 -2.74 -10.15 -4.42
CA ALA A 88 -2.25 -11.03 -5.48
C ALA A 88 -0.94 -10.50 -6.09
N ILE A 89 -0.87 -9.19 -6.39
CA ILE A 89 0.36 -8.52 -6.85
C ILE A 89 1.47 -8.65 -5.80
N ASN A 90 1.18 -8.33 -4.53
CA ASN A 90 2.17 -8.42 -3.46
C ASN A 90 2.65 -9.86 -3.21
N LYS A 91 1.83 -10.87 -3.51
CA LYS A 91 2.20 -12.28 -3.44
C LYS A 91 3.13 -12.66 -4.60
N ILE A 92 2.78 -12.31 -5.84
CA ILE A 92 3.54 -12.73 -7.02
C ILE A 92 4.91 -12.03 -7.14
N LEU A 93 5.03 -10.85 -6.56
CA LEU A 93 6.27 -10.07 -6.51
C LEU A 93 7.27 -10.58 -5.46
N LYS A 94 6.86 -11.46 -4.54
CA LYS A 94 7.77 -12.04 -3.56
C LYS A 94 8.75 -13.02 -4.23
N PRO A 95 10.02 -13.04 -3.79
CA PRO A 95 10.59 -12.30 -2.66
C PRO A 95 11.14 -10.90 -3.02
N GLU A 96 11.11 -10.51 -4.29
CA GLU A 96 11.85 -9.36 -4.81
C GLU A 96 11.31 -8.02 -4.30
N PHE A 97 10.00 -7.84 -4.31
CA PHE A 97 9.35 -6.58 -3.91
C PHE A 97 8.24 -6.82 -2.88
N GLU A 98 7.93 -5.77 -2.12
CA GLU A 98 6.80 -5.72 -1.20
C GLU A 98 6.06 -4.39 -1.34
N VAL A 99 4.74 -4.48 -1.51
CA VAL A 99 3.79 -3.37 -1.50
C VAL A 99 3.31 -3.12 -0.07
N ARG A 100 3.32 -1.86 0.37
CA ARG A 100 2.77 -1.41 1.65
C ARG A 100 1.92 -0.16 1.44
N LEU A 101 0.82 -0.05 2.18
CA LEU A 101 -0.01 1.16 2.22
C LEU A 101 0.74 2.25 3.00
N VAL A 102 0.68 3.50 2.54
CA VAL A 102 1.15 4.67 3.29
C VAL A 102 0.06 5.12 4.26
N TRP A 103 0.37 5.18 5.56
CA TRP A 103 -0.55 5.73 6.56
C TRP A 103 -0.76 7.23 6.31
N ASP A 104 -2.01 7.69 6.46
CA ASP A 104 -2.49 9.07 6.20
C ASP A 104 -2.76 9.43 4.73
N ALA A 105 -2.90 8.47 3.80
CA ALA A 105 -3.52 8.77 2.51
C ALA A 105 -4.92 9.29 2.82
N ASP A 106 -5.21 10.52 2.40
CA ASP A 106 -6.11 11.49 3.02
C ASP A 106 -7.54 10.99 3.31
N GLY A 107 -7.71 10.18 4.37
CA GLY A 107 -8.99 9.79 4.99
C GLY A 107 -10.13 9.39 4.04
N GLY A 108 -9.78 9.01 2.81
CA GLY A 108 -10.62 9.18 1.64
C GLY A 108 -10.70 7.91 0.83
N ASP A 109 -11.28 8.03 -0.35
CA ASP A 109 -11.69 6.93 -1.21
C ASP A 109 -10.55 6.43 -2.13
N THR A 110 -9.35 7.02 -2.02
CA THR A 110 -8.12 6.64 -2.72
C THR A 110 -6.99 6.29 -1.73
N GLY A 111 -6.35 5.13 -1.92
CA GLY A 111 -5.19 4.70 -1.13
C GLY A 111 -3.86 5.01 -1.83
N ALA A 112 -2.86 5.48 -1.07
CA ALA A 112 -1.47 5.62 -1.53
C ALA A 112 -0.64 4.41 -1.11
N PHE A 113 0.16 3.87 -2.03
CA PHE A 113 0.96 2.67 -1.81
C PHE A 113 2.40 2.89 -2.23
N ALA A 114 3.32 2.34 -1.44
CA ALA A 114 4.74 2.25 -1.77
C ALA A 114 5.08 0.81 -2.15
N ILE A 115 5.87 0.65 -3.21
CA ILE A 115 6.47 -0.61 -3.61
C ILE A 115 7.99 -0.45 -3.63
N LEU A 116 8.69 -1.28 -2.88
CA LEU A 116 10.15 -1.27 -2.79
C LEU A 116 10.70 -2.69 -2.84
N PRO A 117 11.99 -2.86 -3.20
CA PRO A 117 12.67 -4.12 -2.97
C PRO A 117 12.52 -4.56 -1.51
N SER A 118 12.23 -5.85 -1.29
CA SER A 118 12.04 -6.38 0.07
C SER A 118 13.28 -6.16 0.96
N GLU A 119 14.48 -6.18 0.37
CA GLU A 119 15.73 -5.87 1.07
C GLU A 119 15.77 -4.43 1.58
N LYS A 120 15.17 -3.48 0.85
CA LYS A 120 15.11 -2.08 1.26
C LYS A 120 14.17 -1.89 2.46
N TRP A 121 13.05 -2.60 2.48
CA TRP A 121 12.19 -2.64 3.66
C TRP A 121 12.91 -3.20 4.88
N GLN A 122 13.68 -4.28 4.70
CA GLN A 122 14.49 -4.86 5.77
C GLN A 122 15.56 -3.89 6.27
N GLU A 123 16.23 -3.16 5.36
CA GLU A 123 17.19 -2.12 5.71
C GLU A 123 16.53 -1.03 6.58
N TYR A 124 15.34 -0.54 6.21
CA TYR A 124 14.61 0.45 6.99
C TYR A 124 14.16 -0.09 8.35
N GLU A 125 13.67 -1.32 8.42
CA GLU A 125 13.28 -1.97 9.68
C GLU A 125 14.48 -2.19 10.61
N LEU A 126 15.67 -2.49 10.07
CA LEU A 126 16.92 -2.61 10.82
C LEU A 126 17.44 -1.24 11.30
N LYS A 127 17.36 -0.22 10.45
CA LYS A 127 17.90 1.12 10.72
C LYS A 127 17.03 1.93 11.68
N TYR A 128 15.72 1.95 11.49
CA TYR A 128 14.78 2.78 12.22
C TYR A 128 13.91 2.01 13.22
N GLY A 129 13.93 0.68 13.14
CA GLY A 129 13.10 -0.19 13.96
C GLY A 129 11.71 -0.43 13.33
N PHE A 130 11.18 -1.63 13.57
CA PHE A 130 9.86 -2.05 13.07
C PHE A 130 8.72 -1.08 13.44
N ASP A 131 8.74 -0.52 14.65
CA ASP A 131 7.70 0.40 15.14
C ASP A 131 7.66 1.73 14.35
N ALA A 132 8.82 2.28 14.00
CA ALA A 132 8.89 3.50 13.20
C ALA A 132 8.34 3.26 11.79
N VAL A 133 8.76 2.17 11.14
CA VAL A 133 8.28 1.79 9.81
C VAL A 133 6.76 1.53 9.83
N SER A 134 6.26 0.82 10.84
CA SER A 134 4.83 0.45 10.94
C SER A 134 3.90 1.64 11.26
N LYS A 135 4.44 2.75 11.77
CA LYS A 135 3.69 4.00 11.95
C LYS A 135 3.52 4.79 10.64
N ALA A 136 4.44 4.60 9.70
CA ALA A 136 4.43 5.22 8.38
C ALA A 136 3.75 4.33 7.32
N PHE A 137 3.88 3.00 7.43
CA PHE A 137 3.36 2.07 6.44
C PHE A 137 2.60 0.89 7.08
N LEU A 138 1.56 0.42 6.39
CA LEU A 138 0.82 -0.79 6.72
C LEU A 138 1.18 -1.90 5.73
N LYS A 139 1.63 -3.05 6.25
CA LYS A 139 1.79 -4.28 5.45
C LYS A 139 0.41 -4.77 5.01
N LEU A 140 0.26 -5.12 3.74
CA LEU A 140 -0.98 -5.67 3.23
C LEU A 140 -1.19 -7.09 3.76
N THR A 141 -2.37 -7.35 4.29
CA THR A 141 -2.77 -8.65 4.83
C THR A 141 -4.21 -8.98 4.44
N SER A 142 -4.59 -10.25 4.53
CA SER A 142 -5.96 -10.70 4.19
C SER A 142 -7.00 -10.37 5.25
N ASP A 143 -6.58 -10.03 6.47
CA ASP A 143 -7.45 -9.75 7.62
C ASP A 143 -7.83 -8.26 7.76
N LEU A 144 -7.21 -7.37 6.98
CA LEU A 144 -7.49 -5.94 7.01
C LEU A 144 -7.54 -5.38 5.60
N ASN A 145 -8.75 -5.11 5.11
CA ASN A 145 -9.01 -4.55 3.80
C ASN A 145 -8.77 -3.04 3.79
N THR A 146 -7.90 -2.59 2.89
CA THR A 146 -7.51 -1.18 2.78
C THR A 146 -8.67 -0.23 2.44
N PHE A 147 -9.69 -0.70 1.74
CA PHE A 147 -10.77 0.13 1.21
C PHE A 147 -12.08 -0.02 2.00
N THR A 148 -12.33 -1.17 2.61
CA THR A 148 -13.61 -1.45 3.29
C THR A 148 -13.53 -1.45 4.82
N ASP A 149 -12.34 -1.61 5.41
CA ASP A 149 -12.20 -1.69 6.86
C ASP A 149 -11.82 -0.35 7.51
N PRO A 150 -12.16 -0.14 8.80
CA PRO A 150 -11.85 1.10 9.52
C PRO A 150 -10.36 1.18 9.89
N LEU A 151 -9.49 1.47 8.93
CA LEU A 151 -8.03 1.48 9.08
C LEU A 151 -7.50 2.32 10.25
N HIS A 152 -8.15 3.44 10.56
CA HIS A 152 -7.81 4.30 11.71
C HIS A 152 -7.84 3.59 13.07
N LYS A 153 -8.49 2.42 13.19
CA LYS A 153 -8.47 1.63 14.42
C LYS A 153 -7.22 0.76 14.57
N HIS A 154 -6.48 0.57 13.48
CA HIS A 154 -5.36 -0.37 13.38
C HIS A 154 -4.00 0.35 13.30
N ARG A 155 -3.97 1.69 13.25
CA ARG A 155 -2.72 2.45 13.20
C ARG A 155 -1.99 2.41 14.55
N PRO A 156 -0.71 1.99 14.59
CA PRO A 156 0.08 1.99 15.81
C PRO A 156 0.19 3.40 16.43
N GLY A 157 -0.01 3.51 17.74
CA GLY A 157 0.19 4.76 18.49
C GLY A 157 -0.97 5.77 18.44
N GLN A 158 -2.07 5.49 17.73
CA GLN A 158 -3.28 6.31 17.83
C GLN A 158 -3.97 6.06 19.19
N LYS A 159 -3.94 7.05 20.09
CA LYS A 159 -4.79 7.04 21.29
C LYS A 159 -6.23 7.22 20.85
N SER A 160 -7.14 6.32 21.27
CA SER A 160 -8.57 6.53 21.04
C SER A 160 -8.94 7.90 21.60
N LYS A 161 -9.46 8.80 20.76
CA LYS A 161 -10.12 10.01 21.26
C LYS A 161 -11.33 9.53 22.07
N LYS A 162 -11.20 9.44 23.40
CA LYS A 162 -12.37 9.21 24.26
C LYS A 162 -13.39 10.27 23.88
N ALA A 163 -14.60 9.85 23.52
CA ALA A 163 -15.68 10.76 23.18
C ALA A 163 -15.87 11.75 24.33
N TRP A 164 -15.78 13.05 24.03
CA TRP A 164 -15.90 14.14 25.00
C TRP A 164 -17.20 14.09 25.83
N TRP A 165 -18.21 13.36 25.34
CA TRP A 165 -19.48 13.07 26.01
C TRP A 165 -19.39 12.12 27.22
N GLN A 166 -18.29 11.39 27.42
CA GLN A 166 -18.11 10.50 28.57
C GLN A 166 -17.67 11.21 29.86
N PHE A 167 -17.41 12.52 29.80
CA PHE A 167 -16.94 13.32 30.95
C PHE A 167 -18.02 14.27 31.53
N TRP A 168 -19.27 14.17 31.06
CA TRP A 168 -20.42 14.84 31.68
C TRP A 168 -21.40 13.78 32.21
N ARG A 169 -21.26 13.46 33.51
CA ARG A 169 -22.28 12.86 34.36
C ARG A 169 -22.29 13.60 35.70
#